data_AF-A0A2D4JK86-F1
#
_entry.id   AF-A0A2D4JK86-F1
#
_cell.length_a   1.000
_cell.length_b   1.000
_cell.length_c   1.000
_cell.angle_alpha   90.00
_cell.angle_beta   90.00
_cell.angle_gamma   90.00
#
_symmetry.space_group_name_H-M   'P 1'
#
loop_
_entity.id
_entity.type
_entity.pdbx_description
1 polymer ?
#
loop_
_entity_poly.entity_id
_entity_poly.type
_entity_poly.pdbx_seq_one_letter_code
_entity_poly.pdbx_strand_id
1 'polypeptide(L)'
;DNNEGFFSDVRKVGYLRKPKSMHKRFFVLRAASEVGPARLEYYENEKKWRHKSGAPKRSIPLESCFNINKRADSKNKHLVALYTKDEHFAIAADNELEQESWYQALLQLHNRAKSHHHYHHQHQHHQHHHHHRDVTV
;
A
#
# COMPACT_ATOMS: atom_id res chain seq x y z
N ASP A 1 -14.09 8.80 22.85
CA ASP A 1 -14.36 7.79 21.81
C ASP A 1 -13.38 7.92 20.65
N ASN A 2 -12.07 7.85 20.95
CA ASN A 2 -10.98 8.31 20.06
C ASN A 2 -10.60 7.32 18.93
N ASN A 3 -11.50 6.40 18.57
CA ASN A 3 -11.18 5.32 17.64
C ASN A 3 -11.64 5.58 16.20
N GLU A 4 -12.65 6.43 16.01
CA GLU A 4 -13.21 6.82 14.69
C GLU A 4 -12.12 7.39 13.76
N GLY A 5 -11.22 8.23 14.27
CA GLY A 5 -10.17 8.84 13.46
C GLY A 5 -9.09 7.86 12.98
N PHE A 6 -8.79 6.81 13.73
CA PHE A 6 -7.66 5.91 13.43
C PHE A 6 -7.93 4.93 12.28
N PHE A 7 -9.20 4.60 12.06
CA PHE A 7 -9.61 3.72 10.97
C PHE A 7 -10.20 4.49 9.79
N SER A 8 -10.24 5.83 9.86
CA SER A 8 -10.76 6.71 8.80
C SER A 8 -10.03 6.55 7.46
N ASP A 9 -8.74 6.17 7.50
CA ASP A 9 -7.93 5.95 6.30
C ASP A 9 -8.03 4.53 5.73
N VAL A 10 -8.70 3.60 6.43
CA VAL A 10 -8.79 2.19 6.04
C VAL A 10 -9.80 2.02 4.91
N ARG A 11 -9.36 1.45 3.79
CA ARG A 11 -10.19 1.26 2.58
C ARG A 11 -10.55 -0.18 2.29
N LYS A 12 -9.72 -1.12 2.72
CA LYS A 12 -10.02 -2.55 2.61
C LYS A 12 -9.30 -3.32 3.70
N VAL A 13 -9.98 -4.31 4.26
CA VAL A 13 -9.40 -5.27 5.18
C VAL A 13 -9.81 -6.67 4.78
N GLY A 14 -9.02 -7.65 5.19
CA GLY A 14 -9.37 -9.05 4.97
C GLY A 14 -8.19 -9.96 5.21
N TYR A 15 -8.49 -11.24 5.37
CA TYR A 15 -7.44 -12.24 5.44
C TYR A 15 -7.02 -12.67 4.04
N LEU A 16 -5.71 -12.74 3.81
CA LEU A 16 -5.11 -13.32 2.62
C LEU A 16 -3.96 -14.23 3.04
N ARG A 17 -3.40 -14.98 2.09
CA ARG A 17 -2.29 -15.90 2.33
C ARG A 17 -0.98 -15.38 1.78
N LYS A 18 0.12 -15.76 2.43
CA LYS A 18 1.46 -15.60 1.85
C LYS A 18 1.71 -16.71 0.83
N PRO A 19 2.04 -16.42 -0.44
CA PRO A 19 2.11 -17.45 -1.51
C PRO A 19 3.09 -18.59 -1.24
N LYS A 20 4.17 -18.32 -0.48
CA LYS A 20 5.21 -19.33 -0.16
C LYS A 20 4.82 -20.21 1.03
N SER A 21 4.37 -19.62 2.14
CA SER A 21 4.12 -20.36 3.39
C SER A 21 2.64 -20.70 3.61
N MET A 22 1.75 -20.18 2.76
CA MET A 22 0.28 -20.27 2.88
C MET A 22 -0.32 -19.74 4.19
N HIS A 23 0.51 -19.13 5.03
CA HIS A 23 0.08 -18.56 6.31
C HIS A 23 -0.94 -17.45 6.05
N LYS A 24 -2.07 -17.56 6.74
CA LYS A 24 -3.13 -16.56 6.76
C LYS A 24 -2.64 -15.35 7.57
N ARG A 25 -2.76 -14.17 6.99
CA ARG A 25 -2.41 -12.87 7.60
C ARG A 25 -3.55 -11.89 7.38
N PHE A 26 -3.70 -10.94 8.29
CA PHE A 26 -4.75 -9.94 8.19
C PHE A 26 -4.20 -8.70 7.49
N PHE A 27 -4.66 -8.44 6.27
CA PHE A 27 -4.21 -7.34 5.45
C PHE A 27 -5.10 -6.11 5.65
N VAL A 28 -4.48 -4.94 5.59
CA VAL A 28 -5.12 -3.64 5.75
C VAL A 28 -4.58 -2.72 4.67
N LEU A 29 -5.46 -2.24 3.82
CA LEU A 29 -5.16 -1.23 2.81
C LEU A 29 -5.60 0.14 3.32
N ARG A 30 -4.66 1.08 3.37
CA ARG A 30 -4.89 2.45 3.84
C ARG A 30 -4.69 3.45 2.72
N ALA A 31 -5.56 4.45 2.66
CA ALA A 31 -5.37 5.65 1.86
C ALA A 31 -4.32 6.57 2.53
N ALA A 32 -3.83 7.54 1.76
CA ALA A 32 -3.01 8.60 2.32
C ALA A 32 -3.84 9.44 3.30
N SER A 33 -3.23 9.80 4.42
CA SER A 33 -3.83 10.58 5.50
C SER A 33 -2.73 11.24 6.32
N GLU A 34 -3.09 11.97 7.38
CA GLU A 34 -2.12 12.57 8.31
C GLU A 34 -1.22 11.54 9.01
N VAL A 35 -1.67 10.28 9.12
CA VAL A 35 -0.87 9.20 9.72
C VAL A 35 0.10 8.54 8.74
N GLY A 36 0.11 8.94 7.47
CA GLY A 36 1.11 8.52 6.50
C GLY A 36 0.57 8.26 5.08
N PRO A 37 1.44 7.81 4.16
CA PRO A 37 1.09 7.60 2.77
C PRO A 37 0.14 6.41 2.58
N ALA A 38 -0.45 6.32 1.39
CA ALA A 38 -1.24 5.16 0.99
C ALA A 38 -0.35 3.91 0.99
N ARG A 39 -0.80 2.85 1.67
CA ARG A 39 0.05 1.68 1.96
C ARG A 39 -0.75 0.40 2.16
N LEU A 40 -0.12 -0.72 1.85
CA LEU A 40 -0.60 -2.06 2.18
C LEU A 40 0.15 -2.58 3.40
N GLU A 41 -0.58 -2.88 4.47
CA GLU A 41 -0.07 -3.46 5.71
C GLU A 41 -0.57 -4.88 5.88
N TYR A 42 0.18 -5.71 6.62
CA TYR A 42 -0.40 -6.93 7.18
C TYR A 42 0.03 -7.19 8.61
N TYR A 43 -0.88 -7.80 9.36
CA TYR A 43 -0.74 -8.16 10.77
C TYR A 43 -0.81 -9.67 10.93
N GLU A 44 -0.40 -10.14 12.10
CA GLU A 44 -0.52 -11.55 12.45
C GLU A 44 -1.97 -12.04 12.34
N ASN A 45 -2.91 -11.25 12.88
CA ASN A 45 -4.35 -11.49 12.84
C ASN A 45 -5.11 -10.17 13.07
N GLU A 46 -6.42 -10.21 12.86
CA GLU A 46 -7.32 -9.07 13.04
C GLU A 46 -7.34 -8.54 14.49
N LYS A 47 -7.23 -9.42 15.49
CA LYS A 47 -7.25 -9.02 16.90
C LYS A 47 -6.07 -8.10 17.23
N LYS A 48 -4.87 -8.41 16.72
CA LYS A 48 -3.67 -7.57 16.89
C LYS A 48 -3.83 -6.19 16.25
N TRP A 49 -4.43 -6.13 15.06
CA TRP A 49 -4.73 -4.87 14.38
C TRP A 49 -5.78 -4.03 15.12
N ARG A 50 -6.95 -4.61 15.44
CA ARG A 50 -8.06 -3.89 16.10
C ARG A 50 -7.67 -3.33 17.46
N HIS A 51 -6.97 -4.11 18.27
CA HIS A 51 -6.53 -3.69 19.60
C HIS A 51 -5.22 -2.89 19.58
N LYS A 52 -4.66 -2.60 18.40
CA LYS A 52 -3.38 -1.88 18.26
C LYS A 52 -2.25 -2.49 19.12
N SER A 53 -2.31 -3.80 19.36
CA SER A 53 -1.44 -4.53 20.27
C SER A 53 -0.27 -5.23 19.56
N GLY A 54 -0.06 -4.89 18.29
CA GLY A 54 1.09 -5.33 17.51
C GLY A 54 1.30 -4.43 16.31
N ALA A 55 2.56 -4.05 16.07
CA ALA A 55 2.96 -3.36 14.85
C ALA A 55 2.66 -4.23 13.61
N PRO A 56 2.41 -3.62 12.44
CA PRO A 56 2.30 -4.37 11.21
C PRO A 56 3.58 -5.16 10.97
N LYS A 57 3.44 -6.43 10.56
CA LYS A 57 4.57 -7.29 10.19
C LYS A 57 5.28 -6.80 8.94
N ARG A 58 4.57 -6.06 8.08
CA ARG A 58 5.12 -5.29 6.97
C ARG A 58 4.18 -4.15 6.62
N SER A 59 4.75 -3.06 6.11
CA SER A 59 4.04 -1.92 5.55
C SER A 59 4.72 -1.55 4.22
N ILE A 60 3.95 -1.55 3.13
CA ILE A 60 4.45 -1.30 1.77
C ILE A 60 3.78 -0.03 1.26
N PRO A 61 4.51 1.09 1.10
CA PRO A 61 3.99 2.29 0.46
C PRO A 61 3.57 2.00 -0.98
N LEU A 62 2.36 2.41 -1.38
CA LEU A 62 1.90 2.17 -2.75
C LEU A 62 2.61 3.05 -3.77
N GLU A 63 3.16 4.19 -3.35
CA GLU A 63 3.93 5.08 -4.22
C GLU A 63 5.28 4.47 -4.66
N SER A 64 5.85 3.56 -3.86
CA SER A 64 7.10 2.87 -4.22
C SER A 64 6.88 1.69 -5.17
N CYS A 65 5.62 1.27 -5.37
CA CYS A 65 5.26 0.25 -6.33
C CYS A 65 5.29 0.84 -7.74
N PHE A 66 6.18 0.39 -8.63
CA PHE A 66 6.12 0.82 -10.03
C PHE A 66 5.08 0.03 -10.83
N ASN A 67 4.71 -1.17 -10.37
CA ASN A 67 3.74 -2.03 -11.04
C ASN A 67 2.93 -2.88 -10.03
N ILE A 68 1.65 -3.12 -10.34
CA ILE A 68 0.75 -4.00 -9.61
C ILE A 68 0.01 -4.85 -10.64
N ASN A 69 0.05 -6.18 -10.51
CA ASN A 69 -0.54 -7.11 -11.49
C ASN A 69 -1.28 -8.27 -10.82
N LYS A 70 -2.31 -8.79 -11.51
CA LYS A 70 -2.82 -10.14 -11.25
C LYS A 70 -1.86 -11.18 -11.83
N ARG A 71 -1.61 -12.24 -11.08
CA ARG A 71 -0.73 -13.36 -11.46
C ARG A 71 -1.39 -14.69 -11.09
N ALA A 72 -0.86 -15.77 -11.65
CA ALA A 72 -1.16 -17.13 -11.27
C ALA A 72 0.11 -17.98 -11.45
N ASP A 73 0.26 -19.01 -10.62
CA ASP A 73 1.26 -20.07 -10.79
C ASP A 73 0.63 -21.44 -10.50
N SER A 74 1.43 -22.51 -10.55
CA SER A 74 0.95 -23.88 -10.34
C SER A 74 0.41 -24.15 -8.92
N LYS A 75 0.76 -23.31 -7.94
CA LYS A 75 0.35 -23.45 -6.53
C LYS A 75 -0.75 -22.46 -6.14
N ASN A 76 -0.74 -21.26 -6.71
CA ASN A 76 -1.63 -20.15 -6.36
C ASN A 76 -2.25 -19.58 -7.64
N LYS A 77 -3.55 -19.85 -7.85
CA LYS A 77 -4.28 -19.39 -9.03
C LYS A 77 -4.66 -17.90 -8.99
N HIS A 78 -4.67 -17.30 -7.80
CA HIS A 78 -5.29 -16.00 -7.55
C HIS A 78 -4.32 -15.05 -6.82
N LEU A 79 -3.21 -14.69 -7.48
CA LEU A 79 -2.20 -13.81 -6.89
C LEU A 79 -2.40 -12.35 -7.28
N VAL A 80 -2.13 -11.44 -6.34
CA VAL A 80 -1.86 -10.03 -6.65
C VAL A 80 -0.41 -9.73 -6.30
N ALA A 81 0.37 -9.29 -7.28
CA ALA A 81 1.79 -9.01 -7.16
C ALA A 81 2.04 -7.49 -7.21
N LEU A 82 2.79 -7.00 -6.23
CA LEU A 82 3.27 -5.63 -6.09
C LEU A 82 4.78 -5.64 -6.35
N TYR A 83 5.22 -4.79 -7.26
CA TYR A 83 6.63 -4.66 -7.64
C TYR A 83 7.14 -3.28 -7.22
N THR A 84 8.09 -3.27 -6.31
CA THR A 84 8.84 -2.08 -5.88
C THR A 84 10.26 -2.18 -6.43
N LYS A 85 11.04 -1.09 -6.32
CA LYS A 85 12.44 -1.08 -6.73
C LYS A 85 13.26 -2.20 -6.07
N ASP A 86 12.98 -2.49 -4.79
CA ASP A 86 13.81 -3.36 -3.96
C ASP A 86 13.23 -4.76 -3.76
N GLU A 87 11.91 -4.92 -3.95
CA GLU A 87 11.23 -6.19 -3.69
C GLU A 87 10.05 -6.50 -4.62
N HIS A 88 9.84 -7.80 -4.80
CA HIS A 88 8.60 -8.38 -5.34
C HIS A 88 7.78 -8.99 -4.20
N PHE A 89 6.62 -8.40 -3.94
CA PHE A 89 5.70 -8.83 -2.89
C PHE A 89 4.39 -9.33 -3.48
N ALA A 90 3.97 -10.54 -3.12
CA ALA A 90 2.72 -11.11 -3.61
C ALA A 90 1.82 -11.59 -2.46
N ILE A 91 0.51 -11.48 -2.69
CA ILE A 91 -0.56 -11.95 -1.81
C ILE A 91 -1.44 -12.94 -2.59
N ALA A 92 -1.86 -14.01 -1.91
CA ALA A 92 -2.73 -15.03 -2.47
C ALA A 92 -4.15 -14.88 -1.91
N ALA A 93 -5.10 -14.68 -2.81
CA ALA A 93 -6.53 -14.71 -2.54
C ALA A 93 -7.07 -16.14 -2.66
N ASP A 94 -8.20 -16.41 -2.02
CA ASP A 94 -8.82 -17.74 -2.04
C ASP A 94 -9.60 -17.99 -3.36
N ASN A 95 -10.02 -16.93 -4.07
CA ASN A 95 -10.75 -17.02 -5.34
C ASN A 95 -10.53 -15.78 -6.24
N GLU A 96 -11.00 -15.86 -7.48
CA GLU A 96 -10.89 -14.79 -8.48
C GLU A 96 -11.59 -13.48 -8.07
N LEU A 97 -12.77 -13.57 -7.45
CA LEU A 97 -13.52 -12.39 -7.02
C LEU A 97 -12.75 -11.61 -5.94
N GLU A 98 -12.15 -12.32 -4.99
CA GLU A 98 -11.32 -11.71 -3.96
C GLU A 98 -10.03 -11.12 -4.56
N GLN A 99 -9.38 -11.83 -5.49
CA GLN A 99 -8.22 -11.33 -6.22
C GLN A 99 -8.54 -10.02 -6.94
N GLU A 100 -9.65 -9.98 -7.68
CA GLU A 100 -10.09 -8.79 -8.40
C GLU A 100 -10.40 -7.64 -7.45
N SER A 101 -11.13 -7.92 -6.36
CA SER A 101 -11.47 -6.91 -5.36
C SER A 101 -10.23 -6.27 -4.72
N TRP A 102 -9.20 -7.07 -4.40
CA TRP A 102 -7.94 -6.54 -3.86
C TRP A 102 -7.12 -5.81 -4.92
N TYR A 103 -7.05 -6.35 -6.14
CA TYR A 103 -6.34 -5.73 -7.25
C TYR A 103 -6.89 -4.33 -7.57
N GLN A 104 -8.21 -4.20 -7.70
CA GLN A 104 -8.87 -2.93 -7.98
C GLN A 104 -8.67 -1.92 -6.85
N ALA A 105 -8.81 -2.34 -5.59
CA ALA A 105 -8.59 -1.46 -4.44
C ALA A 105 -7.14 -0.92 -4.39
N LEU A 106 -6.16 -1.78 -4.68
CA LEU A 106 -4.75 -1.41 -4.75
C LEU A 106 -4.49 -0.40 -5.88
N LEU A 107 -5.01 -0.67 -7.09
CA LEU A 107 -4.86 0.23 -8.23
C LEU A 107 -5.48 1.61 -7.98
N GLN A 108 -6.69 1.65 -7.39
CA GLN A 108 -7.38 2.90 -7.10
C GLN A 108 -6.55 3.84 -6.22
N LEU A 109 -5.86 3.30 -5.21
CA LEU A 109 -5.00 4.11 -4.33
C LEU A 109 -3.63 4.38 -4.94
N HIS A 110 -3.06 3.42 -5.66
CA HIS A 110 -1.78 3.59 -6.34
C HIS A 110 -1.82 4.72 -7.39
N ASN A 111 -2.89 4.79 -8.19
CA ASN A 111 -3.05 5.84 -9.20
C ASN A 111 -3.22 7.23 -8.57
N ARG A 112 -3.92 7.32 -7.42
CA ARG A 112 -4.04 8.58 -6.68
C ARG A 112 -2.69 9.05 -6.13
N ALA A 113 -1.86 8.12 -5.64
CA ALA A 113 -0.53 8.44 -5.13
C ALA A 113 0.39 8.98 -6.26
N LYS A 114 0.33 8.38 -7.46
CA LYS A 114 1.09 8.88 -8.63
C LYS A 114 0.72 10.31 -9.03
N SER A 115 -0.56 10.67 -8.98
CA SER A 115 -1.02 12.03 -9.28
C SER A 115 -0.46 13.05 -8.28
N HIS A 116 -0.38 12.71 -6.99
CA HIS A 116 0.19 13.61 -5.97
C HIS A 116 1.71 13.76 -6.08
N HIS A 117 2.43 12.72 -6.47
CA HIS A 117 3.89 12.75 -6.59
C HIS A 117 4.36 13.68 -7.74
N HIS A 118 3.58 13.77 -8.82
CA HIS A 118 3.89 14.67 -9.94
C HIS A 118 3.90 16.14 -9.51
N TYR A 119 2.93 16.55 -8.68
CA TYR A 119 2.86 17.93 -8.16
C TYR A 119 3.95 18.25 -7.15
N HIS A 120 4.30 17.32 -6.25
CA HIS A 120 5.34 17.56 -5.25
C HIS A 120 6.73 17.72 -5.87
N HIS A 121 7.06 16.90 -6.88
CA HIS A 121 8.35 16.99 -7.54
C HIS A 121 8.49 18.28 -8.39
N GLN A 122 7.41 18.75 -9.00
CA GLN A 122 7.39 20.00 -9.76
C GLN A 122 7.54 21.25 -8.88
N HIS A 123 6.93 21.25 -7.68
CA HIS A 123 7.05 22.36 -6.73
C HIS A 123 8.43 22.44 -6.06
N GLN A 124 9.07 21.30 -5.74
CA GLN A 124 10.43 21.30 -5.21
C GLN A 124 11.48 21.78 -6.23
N HIS A 125 11.32 21.44 -7.53
CA HIS A 125 12.20 21.96 -8.58
C HIS A 125 12.07 23.48 -8.79
N HIS A 126 10.87 24.04 -8.67
CA HIS A 126 10.69 25.50 -8.80
C HIS A 126 11.26 26.29 -7.62
N GLN A 127 11.23 25.75 -6.40
CA GLN A 127 11.82 26.42 -5.24
C GLN A 127 13.36 26.40 -5.25
N HIS A 128 13.98 25.32 -5.73
CA HIS A 128 15.44 25.26 -5.87
C HIS A 128 15.98 26.23 -6.93
N HIS A 129 15.25 26.50 -8.01
CA HIS A 129 15.69 27.47 -9.02
C HIS A 129 15.59 28.93 -8.58
N HIS A 130 14.70 29.26 -7.63
CA HIS A 130 14.62 30.63 -7.11
C HIS A 130 15.70 30.95 -6.07
N HIS A 131 16.16 29.99 -5.27
CA HIS A 131 17.20 30.24 -4.26
C HIS A 131 18.62 30.42 -4.82
N HIS A 132 18.88 30.06 -6.08
CA HIS A 132 20.20 30.25 -6.70
C HIS A 132 20.35 31.57 -7.45
N ARG A 133 19.34 32.46 -7.42
CA ARG A 133 19.38 33.79 -8.05
C ARG A 133 19.64 34.95 -7.09
N ASP A 134 19.66 34.71 -5.77
CA ASP A 134 19.89 35.77 -4.76
C ASP A 134 21.26 35.69 -4.05
N VAL A 135 22.19 34.86 -4.53
CA VAL A 135 23.58 34.84 -4.04
C VAL A 135 24.55 35.17 -5.18
N THR A 136 24.39 36.36 -5.76
CA THR A 136 25.47 37.03 -6.50
C THR A 136 25.23 38.53 -6.43
N VAL A 137 25.73 39.15 -5.36
CA VAL A 137 26.10 40.57 -5.33
C VAL A 137 27.56 40.63 -4.89
#